data_AF-W1NTV1-F1
#
_entry.id   AF-W1NTV1-F1
#
_cell.length_a   1.000
_cell.length_b   1.000
_cell.length_c   1.000
_cell.angle_alpha   90.00
_cell.angle_beta   90.00
_cell.angle_gamma   90.00
#
_symmetry.space_group_name_H-M   'P 1'
#
loop_
_entity.id
_entity.type
_entity.pdbx_description
1 polymer ?
#
loop_
_entity_poly.entity_id
_entity_poly.type
_entity_poly.pdbx_seq_one_letter_code
_entity_poly.pdbx_strand_id
1 'polypeptide(L)'
;MREIVRESTTSFTITFLSIQSILVNKAELRSMIRSNEWQTDRAAMSQHGRQVEIILVDRRFWARSNHVIFVTEPLVRVLRLVDSDDKPAMGFLFDAMRHAREAIFENNIWTEEILEIADRRWRDQLHRDIHAA
;
A
#
# COMPACT_ATOMS: atom_id res chain seq x y z
N MET A 1 -8.77 -19.50 -9.73
CA MET A 1 -8.41 -18.87 -8.43
C MET A 1 -6.91 -18.53 -8.34
N ARG A 2 -5.97 -19.47 -8.59
CA ARG A 2 -4.51 -19.18 -8.52
C ARG A 2 -4.03 -18.04 -9.43
N GLU A 3 -4.58 -17.91 -10.63
CA GLU A 3 -4.15 -16.90 -11.61
C GLU A 3 -4.57 -15.47 -11.19
N ILE A 4 -5.81 -15.32 -10.70
CA ILE A 4 -6.35 -14.07 -10.13
C ILE A 4 -5.57 -13.65 -8.87
N VAL A 5 -5.19 -14.62 -8.02
CA VAL A 5 -4.36 -14.36 -6.84
C VAL A 5 -2.97 -13.87 -7.27
N ARG A 6 -2.36 -14.45 -8.31
CA ARG A 6 -1.03 -14.03 -8.78
C ARG A 6 -1.03 -12.64 -9.42
N GLU A 7 -2.07 -12.30 -10.18
CA GLU A 7 -2.24 -10.98 -10.79
C GLU A 7 -2.51 -9.90 -9.73
N SER A 8 -3.33 -10.21 -8.72
CA SER A 8 -3.58 -9.32 -7.58
C SER A 8 -2.33 -9.12 -6.70
N THR A 9 -1.52 -10.16 -6.47
CA THR A 9 -0.22 -10.03 -5.80
C THR A 9 0.72 -9.11 -6.57
N THR A 10 0.76 -9.24 -7.90
CA THR A 10 1.65 -8.44 -8.77
C THR A 10 1.24 -6.97 -8.76
N SER A 11 -0.04 -6.67 -8.93
CA SER A 11 -0.56 -5.30 -8.91
C SER A 11 -0.46 -4.63 -7.54
N PHE A 12 -0.70 -5.37 -6.45
CA PHE A 12 -0.49 -4.89 -5.08
C PHE A 12 0.98 -4.58 -4.81
N THR A 13 1.89 -5.47 -5.20
CA THR A 13 3.33 -5.26 -5.03
C THR A 13 3.80 -4.04 -5.82
N ILE A 14 3.33 -3.85 -7.05
CA ILE A 14 3.65 -2.66 -7.87
C ILE A 14 3.17 -1.38 -7.17
N THR A 15 1.95 -1.38 -6.65
CA THR A 15 1.38 -0.20 -5.96
C THR A 15 2.15 0.11 -4.68
N PHE A 16 2.46 -0.92 -3.88
CA PHE A 16 3.28 -0.79 -2.68
C PHE A 16 4.66 -0.20 -3.00
N LEU A 17 5.38 -0.77 -3.98
CA LEU A 17 6.70 -0.30 -4.40
C LEU A 17 6.65 1.12 -4.96
N SER A 18 5.59 1.48 -5.68
CA SER A 18 5.41 2.83 -6.20
C SER A 18 5.24 3.86 -5.08
N ILE A 19 4.38 3.59 -4.10
CA ILE A 19 4.21 4.46 -2.92
C ILE A 19 5.51 4.54 -2.11
N GLN A 20 6.19 3.41 -1.91
CA GLN A 20 7.47 3.38 -1.21
C GLN A 20 8.53 4.22 -1.92
N SER A 21 8.64 4.13 -3.25
CA SER A 21 9.56 4.93 -4.05
C SER A 21 9.26 6.43 -3.94
N ILE A 22 7.97 6.82 -3.99
CA ILE A 22 7.54 8.21 -3.80
C ILE A 22 7.95 8.73 -2.41
N LEU A 23 7.79 7.93 -1.36
CA LEU A 23 8.18 8.30 0.00
C LEU A 23 9.68 8.45 0.17
N VAL A 24 10.46 7.51 -0.39
CA VAL A 24 11.93 7.54 -0.35
C VAL A 24 12.45 8.80 -1.05
N ASN A 25 11.88 9.16 -2.20
CA ASN A 25 12.28 10.33 -2.99
C ASN A 25 11.53 11.62 -2.61
N LYS A 26 10.93 11.68 -1.42
CA LYS A 26 10.10 12.82 -1.00
C LYS A 26 10.84 14.15 -1.03
N ALA A 27 12.10 14.17 -0.59
CA ALA A 27 12.87 15.41 -0.52
C ALA A 27 13.22 15.93 -1.91
N GLU A 28 13.62 15.03 -2.79
CA GLU A 28 13.97 15.22 -4.18
C GLU A 28 12.77 15.71 -4.97
N LEU A 29 11.60 15.07 -4.82
CA LEU A 29 10.34 15.49 -5.44
C LEU A 29 9.92 16.90 -5.00
N ARG A 30 10.11 17.24 -3.72
CA ARG A 30 9.83 18.59 -3.21
C ARG A 30 10.84 19.63 -3.69
N SER A 31 12.08 19.22 -3.94
CA SER A 31 13.10 20.08 -4.56
C SER A 31 12.81 20.31 -6.03
N MET A 32 12.39 19.25 -6.75
CA MET A 32 12.05 19.29 -8.17
C MET A 32 10.98 20.34 -8.46
N ILE A 33 9.89 20.38 -7.69
CA ILE A 33 8.82 21.37 -7.93
C ILE A 33 9.26 22.84 -7.71
N ARG A 34 10.38 23.06 -7.03
CA ARG A 34 10.97 24.39 -6.78
C ARG A 34 12.03 24.77 -7.81
N SER A 35 12.41 23.84 -8.69
CA SER A 35 13.45 24.06 -9.70
C SER A 35 12.96 24.99 -10.81
N ASN A 36 13.89 25.70 -11.45
CA ASN A 36 13.54 26.58 -12.58
C ASN A 36 13.03 25.77 -13.78
N GLU A 37 13.56 24.56 -13.94
CA GLU A 37 13.16 23.59 -14.95
C GLU A 37 11.68 23.25 -14.79
N TRP A 38 11.23 22.95 -13.58
CA TRP A 38 9.81 22.69 -13.31
C TRP A 38 8.93 23.93 -13.56
N GLN A 39 9.38 25.11 -13.12
CA GLN A 39 8.62 26.35 -13.26
C GLN A 39 8.46 26.81 -14.71
N THR A 40 9.32 26.33 -15.62
CA THR A 40 9.28 26.67 -17.06
C THR A 40 8.78 25.52 -17.93
N ASP A 41 8.56 24.33 -17.35
CA ASP A 41 8.13 23.15 -18.08
C ASP A 41 6.64 23.19 -18.47
N ARG A 42 6.36 22.84 -19.73
CA ARG A 42 4.99 22.86 -20.28
C ARG A 42 4.09 21.79 -19.64
N ALA A 43 4.64 20.64 -19.24
CA ALA A 43 3.88 19.58 -18.59
C ALA A 43 3.58 19.95 -17.12
N ALA A 44 4.51 20.59 -16.41
CA ALA A 44 4.29 21.16 -15.09
C ALA A 44 3.19 22.25 -15.09
N MET A 45 3.16 23.09 -16.12
CA MET A 45 2.10 24.09 -16.32
C MET A 45 0.75 23.51 -16.77
N SER A 46 0.67 22.21 -17.06
CA SER A 46 -0.61 21.57 -17.39
C SER A 46 -1.51 21.45 -16.16
N GLN A 47 -2.78 21.08 -16.36
CA GLN A 47 -3.68 20.79 -15.25
C GLN A 47 -3.16 19.67 -14.35
N HIS A 48 -2.60 18.61 -14.95
CA HIS A 48 -2.03 17.48 -14.21
C HIS A 48 -0.76 17.87 -13.47
N GLY A 49 0.11 18.69 -14.07
CA GLY A 49 1.32 19.19 -13.41
C GLY A 49 1.00 20.02 -12.16
N ARG A 50 0.00 20.90 -12.23
CA ARG A 50 -0.50 21.63 -11.06
C ARG A 50 -1.09 20.72 -9.98
N GLN A 51 -1.79 19.65 -10.37
CA GLN A 51 -2.29 18.67 -9.39
C GLN A 51 -1.14 17.94 -8.69
N VAL A 52 -0.10 17.56 -9.42
CA VAL A 52 1.11 16.95 -8.85
C VAL A 52 1.75 17.91 -7.83
N GLU A 53 1.88 19.19 -8.15
CA GLU A 53 2.41 20.18 -7.22
C GLU A 53 1.59 20.25 -5.93
N ILE A 54 0.25 20.32 -6.02
CA ILE A 54 -0.67 20.32 -4.88
C ILE A 54 -0.45 19.07 -4.01
N ILE A 55 -0.34 17.89 -4.63
CA ILE A 55 -0.12 16.62 -3.92
C ILE A 55 1.24 16.62 -3.21
N LEU A 56 2.30 17.07 -3.87
CA LEU A 56 3.66 17.03 -3.33
C LEU A 56 3.88 18.02 -2.17
N VAL A 57 3.11 19.12 -2.11
CA VAL A 57 3.13 20.04 -0.96
C VAL A 57 2.18 19.63 0.17
N ASP A 58 1.16 18.81 -0.09
CA ASP A 58 0.17 18.37 0.90
C ASP A 58 0.79 17.47 1.97
N ARG A 59 0.80 17.95 3.22
CA ARG A 59 1.28 17.16 4.37
C ARG A 59 0.42 15.92 4.62
N ARG A 60 -0.89 16.00 4.35
CA ARG A 60 -1.83 14.89 4.57
C ARG A 60 -1.58 13.75 3.60
N PHE A 61 -1.25 14.05 2.34
CA PHE A 61 -0.81 13.05 1.37
C PHE A 61 0.37 12.23 1.93
N TRP A 62 1.44 12.89 2.35
CA TRP A 62 2.61 12.21 2.89
C TRP A 62 2.32 11.38 4.15
N ALA A 63 1.49 11.91 5.06
CA ALA A 63 1.09 11.19 6.27
C ALA A 63 0.29 9.92 5.93
N ARG A 64 -0.68 10.02 5.01
CA ARG A 64 -1.47 8.88 4.53
C ARG A 64 -0.61 7.86 3.80
N SER A 65 0.30 8.29 2.92
CA SER A 65 1.22 7.37 2.21
C SER A 65 2.11 6.60 3.17
N ASN A 66 2.67 7.26 4.19
CA ASN A 66 3.43 6.57 5.24
C ASN A 66 2.58 5.57 6.01
N HIS A 67 1.35 5.95 6.35
CA HIS A 67 0.41 5.06 7.05
C HIS A 67 0.06 3.83 6.20
N VAL A 68 -0.19 4.00 4.90
CA VAL A 68 -0.42 2.89 3.96
C VAL A 68 0.77 1.94 3.96
N ILE A 69 2.01 2.44 3.87
CA ILE A 69 3.21 1.57 3.92
C ILE A 69 3.29 0.84 5.25
N PHE A 70 3.11 1.55 6.37
CA PHE A 70 3.16 0.95 7.71
C PHE A 70 2.17 -0.21 7.86
N VAL A 71 0.93 -0.06 7.40
CA VAL A 71 -0.10 -1.10 7.49
C VAL A 71 0.15 -2.25 6.51
N THR A 72 0.62 -1.94 5.30
CA THR A 72 0.75 -2.93 4.23
C THR A 72 2.06 -3.71 4.25
N GLU A 73 3.14 -3.14 4.80
CA GLU A 73 4.45 -3.80 4.84
C GLU A 73 4.43 -5.15 5.58
N PRO A 74 3.82 -5.29 6.77
CA PRO A 74 3.71 -6.59 7.43
C PRO A 74 2.94 -7.62 6.59
N LEU A 75 1.89 -7.18 5.88
CA LEU A 75 1.10 -8.05 4.99
C LEU A 75 1.91 -8.49 3.77
N VAL A 76 2.67 -7.58 3.16
CA VAL A 76 3.59 -7.90 2.04
C VAL A 76 4.60 -8.96 2.47
N ARG A 77 5.14 -8.87 3.70
CA ARG A 77 6.09 -9.87 4.22
C ARG A 77 5.45 -11.25 4.36
N VAL A 78 4.21 -11.33 4.85
CA VAL A 78 3.47 -12.60 4.91
C VAL A 78 3.20 -13.14 3.50
N LEU A 79 2.73 -12.31 2.57
CA LEU A 79 2.44 -12.74 1.20
C LEU A 79 3.69 -13.31 0.52
N ARG A 80 4.84 -12.64 0.65
CA ARG A 80 6.12 -13.15 0.14
C ARG A 80 6.51 -14.50 0.73
N LEU A 81 6.19 -14.73 2.00
CA LEU A 81 6.44 -16.01 2.67
C LEU A 81 5.54 -17.12 2.12
N VAL A 82 4.27 -16.81 1.82
CA VAL A 82 3.31 -17.76 1.21
C VAL A 82 3.66 -18.07 -0.24
N ASP A 83 4.14 -17.08 -0.98
CA ASP A 83 4.51 -17.18 -2.40
C ASP A 83 5.92 -17.76 -2.62
N SER A 84 6.66 -18.07 -1.56
CA SER A 84 7.97 -18.73 -1.66
C SER A 84 7.84 -20.16 -2.20
N ASP A 85 8.76 -20.56 -3.08
CA ASP A 85 8.85 -21.94 -3.59
C ASP A 85 9.05 -22.94 -2.43
N ASP A 86 9.77 -22.52 -1.39
CA ASP A 86 9.95 -23.25 -0.13
C ASP A 86 8.83 -22.88 0.84
N LYS A 87 7.70 -23.59 0.71
CA LYS A 87 6.54 -23.35 1.57
C LYS A 87 6.89 -23.61 3.04
N PRO A 88 6.74 -22.62 3.93
CA PRO A 88 7.04 -22.82 5.36
C PRO A 88 6.03 -23.76 6.00
N ALA A 89 6.41 -24.37 7.13
CA ALA A 89 5.45 -25.11 7.94
C ALA A 89 4.33 -24.17 8.43
N MET A 90 3.10 -24.68 8.52
CA MET A 90 1.92 -23.88 8.88
C MET A 90 2.10 -23.08 10.19
N GLY A 91 2.83 -23.62 11.17
CA GLY A 91 3.15 -22.91 12.42
C GLY A 91 3.87 -21.58 12.21
N PHE A 92 4.86 -21.55 11.30
CA PHE A 92 5.58 -20.31 10.95
C PHE A 92 4.67 -19.29 10.25
N LEU A 93 3.73 -19.76 9.42
CA LEU A 93 2.79 -18.86 8.76
C LEU A 93 1.82 -18.23 9.76
N PHE A 94 1.31 -19.01 10.71
CA PHE A 94 0.48 -18.49 11.81
C PHE A 94 1.22 -17.48 12.66
N ASP A 95 2.49 -17.74 12.99
CA ASP A 95 3.32 -16.78 13.72
C ASP A 95 3.58 -15.51 12.91
N ALA A 96 3.89 -15.60 11.62
CA ALA A 96 4.07 -14.44 10.76
C ALA A 96 2.79 -13.59 10.67
N MET A 97 1.63 -14.23 10.53
CA MET A 97 0.32 -13.56 10.56
C MET A 97 0.03 -12.90 11.90
N ARG A 98 0.36 -13.57 13.02
CA ARG A 98 0.20 -13.01 14.36
C ARG A 98 1.02 -11.73 14.53
N HIS A 99 2.30 -11.77 14.18
CA HIS A 99 3.17 -10.59 14.23
C HIS A 99 2.70 -9.47 13.29
N ALA A 100 2.20 -9.80 12.10
CA ALA A 100 1.65 -8.80 11.19
C ALA A 100 0.42 -8.09 11.79
N ARG A 101 -0.47 -8.85 12.43
CA ARG A 101 -1.63 -8.29 13.15
C ARG A 101 -1.17 -7.38 14.29
N GLU A 102 -0.22 -7.83 15.11
CA GLU A 102 0.34 -7.04 16.21
C GLU A 102 0.94 -5.72 15.69
N ALA A 103 1.77 -5.78 14.66
CA ALA A 103 2.37 -4.59 14.04
C ALA A 103 1.34 -3.59 13.48
N ILE A 104 0.20 -4.08 12.96
CA ILE A 104 -0.84 -3.21 12.38
C ILE A 104 -1.69 -2.54 13.48
N PHE A 105 -1.98 -3.24 14.56
CA PHE A 105 -3.01 -2.82 15.53
C PHE A 105 -2.47 -2.36 16.89
N GLU A 106 -1.28 -2.79 17.31
CA GLU A 106 -0.70 -2.33 18.56
C GLU A 106 -0.25 -0.87 18.40
N ASN A 107 -0.99 0.05 19.02
CA ASN A 107 -0.77 1.50 19.03
C ASN A 107 -1.10 2.25 17.73
N ASN A 108 -1.97 1.70 16.87
CA ASN A 108 -2.40 2.38 15.66
C ASN A 108 -3.67 3.21 15.90
N ILE A 109 -3.56 4.54 15.81
CA ILE A 109 -4.69 5.47 15.98
C ILE A 109 -5.77 5.32 14.90
N TRP A 110 -5.45 4.64 13.79
CA TRP A 110 -6.34 4.40 12.66
C TRP A 110 -6.89 2.96 12.64
N THR A 111 -6.82 2.26 13.77
CA THR A 111 -7.27 0.86 13.90
C THR A 111 -8.70 0.66 13.39
N GLU A 112 -9.61 1.57 13.74
CA GLU A 112 -11.02 1.48 13.33
C GLU A 112 -11.20 1.54 11.81
N GLU A 113 -10.53 2.49 11.14
CA GLU A 113 -10.58 2.62 9.68
C GLU A 113 -9.98 1.38 8.98
N ILE A 114 -8.89 0.83 9.53
CA ILE A 114 -8.26 -0.38 9.00
C ILE A 114 -9.20 -1.58 9.15
N LEU A 115 -9.84 -1.73 10.31
CA LEU A 115 -10.83 -2.78 10.55
C LEU A 115 -12.03 -2.64 9.61
N GLU A 116 -12.52 -1.42 9.38
CA GLU A 116 -13.63 -1.18 8.45
C GLU A 116 -13.25 -1.60 7.01
N ILE A 117 -12.04 -1.26 6.56
CA ILE A 117 -11.54 -1.67 5.24
C ILE A 117 -11.43 -3.20 5.17
N ALA A 118 -10.89 -3.83 6.22
CA ALA A 118 -10.75 -5.28 6.30
C ALA A 118 -12.12 -5.98 6.27
N ASP A 119 -13.06 -5.54 7.09
CA ASP A 119 -14.43 -6.06 7.17
C ASP A 119 -15.17 -5.90 5.84
N ARG A 120 -15.05 -4.73 5.21
CA ARG A 120 -15.63 -4.49 3.89
C ARG A 120 -15.06 -5.46 2.85
N ARG A 121 -13.74 -5.59 2.78
CA ARG A 121 -13.10 -6.53 1.84
C ARG A 121 -13.49 -7.97 2.12
N TRP A 122 -13.57 -8.37 3.38
CA TRP A 122 -14.01 -9.69 3.80
C TRP A 122 -15.44 -9.99 3.34
N ARG A 123 -16.38 -9.07 3.58
CA ARG A 123 -17.77 -9.19 3.08
C ARG A 123 -17.84 -9.25 1.56
N ASP A 124 -17.10 -8.39 0.86
CA ASP A 124 -17.18 -8.26 -0.59
C ASP A 124 -16.53 -9.46 -1.32
N GLN A 125 -15.48 -10.06 -0.75
CA GLN A 125 -14.68 -11.10 -1.42
C GLN A 125 -14.92 -12.51 -0.88
N LEU A 126 -15.22 -12.70 0.41
CA LEU A 126 -15.34 -14.04 1.01
C LEU A 126 -16.80 -14.53 1.09
N HIS A 127 -17.78 -13.63 1.27
CA HIS A 127 -19.19 -14.04 1.38
C HIS A 127 -19.88 -14.28 0.03
N ARG A 128 -19.20 -14.11 -1.10
CA ARG A 128 -19.79 -14.38 -2.42
C ARG A 128 -19.79 -15.87 -2.83
N ASP A 129 -19.04 -16.72 -2.13
CA ASP A 129 -18.82 -18.12 -2.57
C ASP A 129 -19.51 -19.20 -1.69
N ILE A 130 -20.35 -18.84 -0.71
CA ILE A 130 -20.96 -19.85 0.20
C ILE A 130 -22.43 -20.16 -0.12
N HIS A 131 -23.05 -19.48 -1.11
CA HIS A 131 -24.48 -19.65 -1.44
C HIS A 131 -24.77 -19.99 -2.91
N ALA A 132 -23.80 -20.55 -3.64
CA ALA A 132 -24.01 -21.10 -4.97
C ALA A 132 -23.99 -22.64 -4.97
N ALA A 133 -24.79 -23.24 -4.08
CA ALA A 133 -25.14 -24.66 -4.11
C ALA A 133 -26.63 -24.81 -4.42
#